data_AF-A0A2E2YLN4-F1
#
_entry.id   AF-A0A2E2YLN4-F1
#
_cell.length_a   1.000
_cell.length_b   1.000
_cell.length_c   1.000
_cell.angle_alpha   90.00
_cell.angle_beta   90.00
_cell.angle_gamma   90.00
#
_symmetry.space_group_name_H-M   'P 1'
#
loop_
_entity.id
_entity.type
_entity.pdbx_description
1 polymer ?
#
loop_
_entity_poly.entity_id
_entity_poly.type
_entity_poly.pdbx_seq_one_letter_code
_entity_poly.pdbx_strand_id
1 'polypeptide(L)'
;MSFIRLIHFLAIFWMIAGIGNTIIPIYGAWAQDNLKLRSITLSTSSKNYSYWLLPGVIASGLTGYLYAGIDGVNVITSGWLLATGLIWIIQIFILLPLFGIGLRKVHYLALQADKKGTPTPELDDALADNAPLVFGTLIIISTLLVTVIPIFKPF
;
A
#
# COMPACT_ATOMS: atom_id res chain seq x y z
N MET A 1 6.53 13.50 -24.95
CA MET A 1 5.80 13.16 -23.70
C MET A 1 5.39 14.48 -23.04
N SER A 2 4.12 14.64 -22.63
CA SER A 2 3.75 15.79 -21.81
C SER A 2 4.43 15.68 -20.43
N PHE A 3 4.82 16.81 -19.84
CA PHE A 3 5.48 16.84 -18.53
C PHE A 3 4.66 16.13 -17.44
N ILE A 4 3.34 16.29 -17.47
CA ILE A 4 2.44 15.61 -16.52
C ILE A 4 2.46 14.08 -16.67
N ARG A 5 2.60 13.56 -17.90
CA ARG A 5 2.69 12.12 -18.14
C ARG A 5 3.96 11.55 -17.53
N LEU A 6 5.08 12.27 -17.61
CA LEU A 6 6.33 11.89 -16.93
C LEU A 6 6.14 11.86 -15.41
N ILE A 7 5.55 12.90 -14.83
CA ILE A 7 5.26 12.96 -13.39
C ILE A 7 4.38 11.77 -12.97
N HIS A 8 3.33 11.47 -13.74
CA HIS A 8 2.44 10.35 -13.45
C HIS A 8 3.17 9.00 -13.47
N PHE A 9 4.04 8.76 -14.47
CA PHE A 9 4.87 7.56 -14.49
C PHE A 9 5.80 7.47 -13.28
N LEU A 10 6.45 8.56 -12.89
CA LEU A 10 7.30 8.59 -11.69
C LEU A 10 6.49 8.29 -10.42
N ALA A 11 5.26 8.81 -10.32
CA ALA A 11 4.37 8.53 -9.20
C ALA A 11 3.95 7.06 -9.15
N ILE A 12 3.68 6.42 -10.29
CA ILE A 12 3.43 4.97 -10.37
C ILE A 12 4.66 4.18 -9.90
N PHE A 13 5.87 4.55 -10.34
CA PHE A 13 7.11 3.92 -9.87
C PHE A 13 7.28 4.06 -8.35
N TRP A 14 6.99 5.25 -7.81
CA TRP A 14 7.01 5.48 -6.36
C TRP A 14 6.01 4.58 -5.62
N MET A 15 4.78 4.49 -6.11
CA MET A 15 3.76 3.60 -5.56
C MET A 15 4.21 2.14 -5.56
N ILE A 16 4.73 1.62 -6.69
CA ILE A 16 5.20 0.24 -6.81
C ILE A 16 6.38 -0.02 -5.87
N ALA A 17 7.34 0.92 -5.79
CA ALA A 17 8.44 0.83 -4.83
C ALA A 17 7.92 0.79 -3.39
N GLY A 18 6.89 1.59 -3.08
CA GLY A 18 6.19 1.58 -1.80
C GLY A 18 5.53 0.26 -1.46
N ILE A 19 4.85 -0.38 -2.43
CA ILE A 19 4.28 -1.72 -2.24
C ILE A 19 5.41 -2.73 -1.99
N GLY A 20 6.44 -2.70 -2.84
CA GLY A 20 7.57 -3.63 -2.77
C GLY A 20 8.37 -3.55 -1.47
N ASN A 21 8.54 -2.35 -0.90
CA ASN A 21 9.34 -2.14 0.30
C ASN A 21 8.52 -2.10 1.61
N THR A 22 7.19 -2.08 1.52
CA THR A 22 6.29 -2.03 2.68
C THR A 22 5.50 -3.32 2.83
N ILE A 23 4.81 -3.77 1.78
CA ILE A 23 3.85 -4.89 1.87
C ILE A 23 4.57 -6.23 1.72
N ILE A 24 5.49 -6.35 0.75
CA ILE A 24 6.19 -7.62 0.51
C ILE A 24 7.00 -8.10 1.73
N PRO A 25 7.75 -7.25 2.44
CA PRO A 25 8.51 -7.68 3.62
C PRO A 25 7.62 -8.14 4.79
N ILE A 26 6.37 -7.70 4.86
CA ILE A 26 5.42 -8.12 5.90
C ILE A 26 5.13 -9.61 5.78
N TYR A 27 4.95 -10.16 4.58
CA TYR A 27 4.81 -11.62 4.42
C TYR A 27 6.04 -12.37 4.98
N GLY A 28 7.24 -11.81 4.74
CA GLY A 28 8.47 -12.33 5.32
C GLY A 28 8.49 -12.26 6.84
N ALA A 29 8.02 -11.15 7.43
CA ALA A 29 7.94 -10.99 8.89
C ALA A 29 7.02 -12.02 9.56
N TRP A 30 5.93 -12.41 8.86
CA TRP A 30 5.00 -13.44 9.34
C TRP A 30 5.59 -14.85 9.30
N ALA A 31 6.47 -15.13 8.34
CA ALA A 31 7.14 -16.42 8.22
C ALA A 31 8.41 -16.54 9.09
N GLN A 32 8.84 -15.49 9.79
CA GLN A 32 10.10 -15.48 10.54
C GLN A 32 9.94 -15.91 12.00
N ASP A 33 10.70 -16.90 12.45
CA ASP A 33 10.74 -17.32 13.86
C ASP A 33 11.63 -16.43 14.73
N ASN A 34 12.62 -15.76 14.12
CA ASN A 34 13.55 -14.90 14.85
C ASN A 34 12.89 -13.56 15.21
N LEU A 35 12.66 -13.35 16.50
CA LEU A 35 11.98 -12.17 17.04
C LEU A 35 12.66 -10.85 16.66
N LYS A 36 13.99 -10.81 16.69
CA LYS A 36 14.78 -9.62 16.35
C LYS A 36 14.65 -9.28 14.86
N LEU A 37 14.77 -10.27 13.98
CA LEU A 37 14.59 -10.06 12.53
C LEU A 37 13.15 -9.66 12.19
N ARG A 38 12.15 -10.25 12.85
CA ARG A 38 10.75 -9.86 12.72
C ARG A 38 10.54 -8.40 13.13
N SER A 39 11.05 -8.00 14.29
CA SER A 39 10.99 -6.62 14.79
C SER A 39 11.62 -5.60 13.81
N ILE A 40 12.82 -5.90 13.30
CA ILE A 40 13.52 -5.07 12.31
C ILE A 40 12.71 -4.94 11.01
N THR A 41 12.18 -6.06 10.51
CA THR A 41 11.38 -6.09 9.27
C THR A 41 10.10 -5.27 9.41
N LEU A 42 9.37 -5.42 10.52
CA LEU A 42 8.14 -4.67 10.79
C LEU A 42 8.42 -3.18 11.01
N SER A 43 9.53 -2.82 11.66
CA SER A 43 9.98 -1.43 11.83
C SER A 43 10.28 -0.76 10.49
N THR A 44 11.01 -1.46 9.64
CA THR A 44 11.34 -0.97 8.29
C THR A 44 10.07 -0.81 7.45
N SER A 45 9.17 -1.79 7.48
CA SER A 45 7.89 -1.75 6.79
C SER A 45 7.02 -0.59 7.30
N SER A 46 6.94 -0.37 8.62
CA SER A 46 6.16 0.73 9.19
C SER A 46 6.70 2.11 8.80
N LYS A 47 8.03 2.27 8.66
CA LYS A 47 8.63 3.51 8.13
C LYS A 47 8.33 3.68 6.64
N ASN A 48 8.48 2.60 5.88
CA ASN A 48 8.24 2.63 4.44
C ASN A 48 6.77 2.88 4.08
N TYR A 49 5.83 2.46 4.93
CA TYR A 49 4.43 2.83 4.79
C TYR A 49 4.26 4.36 4.69
N SER A 50 4.89 5.10 5.60
CA SER A 50 4.76 6.56 5.68
C SER A 50 5.60 7.30 4.63
N TYR A 51 6.79 6.80 4.30
CA TYR A 51 7.71 7.48 3.39
C TYR A 51 7.57 7.09 1.92
N TRP A 52 7.05 5.89 1.66
CA TRP A 52 7.00 5.32 0.31
C TRP A 52 5.59 4.98 -0.13
N LEU A 53 4.90 4.07 0.58
CA LEU A 53 3.61 3.55 0.11
C LEU A 53 2.53 4.64 0.08
N LEU A 54 2.28 5.30 1.21
CA LEU A 54 1.21 6.29 1.31
C LEU A 54 1.43 7.48 0.35
N PRO A 55 2.61 8.13 0.31
CA PRO A 55 2.86 9.20 -0.65
C PRO A 55 2.79 8.73 -2.11
N GLY A 56 3.30 7.52 -2.40
CA GLY A 56 3.27 6.95 -3.74
C GLY A 56 1.84 6.72 -4.24
N VAL A 57 0.96 6.14 -3.40
CA VAL A 57 -0.46 5.95 -3.75
C VAL A 57 -1.18 7.29 -3.92
N ILE A 58 -0.94 8.27 -3.04
CA ILE A 58 -1.55 9.60 -3.18
C ILE A 58 -1.10 10.27 -4.49
N ALA A 59 0.21 10.27 -4.75
CA ALA A 59 0.78 10.89 -5.93
C ALA A 59 0.30 10.21 -7.22
N SER A 60 0.23 8.88 -7.26
CA SER A 60 -0.17 8.13 -8.47
C SER A 60 -1.60 8.45 -8.88
N GLY A 61 -2.55 8.49 -7.94
CA GLY A 61 -3.94 8.85 -8.25
C GLY A 61 -4.10 10.31 -8.63
N LEU A 62 -3.57 11.26 -7.84
CA LEU A 62 -3.70 12.69 -8.13
C LEU A 62 -3.11 13.05 -9.51
N THR A 63 -1.91 12.55 -9.81
CA THR A 63 -1.27 12.79 -11.10
C THR A 63 -1.98 12.09 -12.25
N GLY A 64 -2.63 10.95 -11.99
CA GLY A 64 -3.46 10.25 -12.98
C GLY A 64 -4.69 11.05 -13.38
N TYR A 65 -5.40 11.63 -12.41
CA TYR A 65 -6.54 12.51 -12.69
C TYR A 65 -6.13 13.81 -13.40
N LEU A 66 -5.02 14.43 -12.97
CA LEU A 66 -4.48 15.62 -13.65
C LEU A 66 -4.11 15.30 -15.10
N TYR A 67 -3.46 14.16 -15.32
CA TYR A 67 -3.10 13.71 -16.66
C TYR A 67 -4.35 13.51 -17.53
N ALA A 68 -5.37 12.83 -17.02
CA ALA A 68 -6.63 12.62 -17.74
C ALA A 68 -7.36 13.93 -18.07
N GLY A 69 -7.39 14.89 -17.15
CA GLY A 69 -8.00 16.20 -17.38
C GLY A 69 -7.27 17.02 -18.45
N ILE A 70 -5.92 16.96 -18.48
CA ILE A 70 -5.11 17.62 -19.51
C ILE A 70 -5.32 16.99 -20.89
N ASP A 71 -5.51 15.67 -20.94
CA ASP A 71 -5.83 14.94 -22.18
C ASP A 71 -7.31 15.09 -22.61
N GLY A 72 -8.10 15.93 -21.91
CA GLY A 72 -9.49 16.23 -22.23
C GLY A 72 -10.47 15.08 -21.92
N VAL A 73 -10.04 14.08 -21.15
CA VAL A 73 -10.87 12.95 -20.75
C VAL A 73 -11.75 13.36 -19.58
N ASN A 74 -13.06 13.21 -19.72
CA ASN A 74 -14.00 13.51 -18.66
C ASN A 74 -14.05 12.37 -17.63
N VAL A 75 -13.57 12.66 -16.43
CA VAL A 75 -13.46 11.74 -15.30
C VAL A 75 -14.80 11.11 -14.88
N ILE A 76 -15.90 11.84 -15.05
CA ILE A 76 -17.22 11.41 -14.58
C ILE A 76 -17.90 10.53 -15.63
N THR A 77 -17.79 10.89 -16.91
CA THR A 77 -18.44 10.14 -17.99
C THR A 77 -17.62 8.96 -18.48
N SER A 78 -16.29 8.98 -18.30
CA SER A 78 -15.42 7.85 -18.63
C SER A 78 -15.51 6.78 -17.54
N GLY A 79 -16.33 5.76 -17.77
CA GLY A 79 -16.64 4.72 -16.77
C GLY A 79 -15.41 4.01 -16.21
N TRP A 80 -14.39 3.75 -17.03
CA TRP A 80 -13.13 3.14 -16.58
C TRP A 80 -12.33 4.07 -15.65
N LEU A 81 -12.36 5.38 -15.90
CA LEU A 81 -11.65 6.37 -15.09
C LEU A 81 -12.39 6.63 -13.77
N LEU A 82 -13.71 6.62 -13.80
CA LEU A 82 -14.55 6.62 -12.59
C LEU A 82 -14.28 5.37 -11.73
N ALA A 83 -14.27 4.18 -12.34
CA ALA A 83 -14.02 2.92 -11.63
C ALA A 83 -12.63 2.87 -10.99
N THR A 84 -11.57 3.21 -11.75
CA THR A 84 -10.20 3.29 -11.21
C THR A 84 -10.09 4.34 -10.10
N GLY A 85 -10.80 5.44 -10.26
CA GLY A 85 -10.94 6.48 -9.26
C GLY A 85 -11.57 6.03 -7.94
N LEU A 86 -12.69 5.32 -8.01
CA LEU A 86 -13.37 4.76 -6.84
C LEU A 86 -12.48 3.74 -6.12
N ILE A 87 -11.79 2.88 -6.86
CA ILE A 87 -10.83 1.93 -6.27
C ILE A 87 -9.70 2.69 -5.55
N TRP A 88 -9.18 3.76 -6.14
CA TRP A 88 -8.15 4.59 -5.52
C TRP A 88 -8.65 5.29 -4.24
N ILE A 89 -9.89 5.81 -4.23
CA ILE A 89 -10.53 6.36 -3.03
C ILE A 89 -10.63 5.29 -1.94
N ILE A 90 -11.08 4.07 -2.29
CA ILE A 90 -11.13 2.94 -1.36
C ILE A 90 -9.73 2.61 -0.80
N GLN A 91 -8.69 2.64 -1.64
CA GLN A 91 -7.32 2.44 -1.18
C GLN A 91 -6.91 3.47 -0.13
N ILE A 92 -7.12 4.77 -0.39
CA ILE A 92 -6.66 5.84 0.51
C ILE A 92 -7.48 5.93 1.79
N PHE A 93 -8.79 5.79 1.71
CA PHE A 93 -9.67 6.05 2.85
C PHE A 93 -10.02 4.80 3.66
N ILE A 94 -9.82 3.60 3.10
CA ILE A 94 -10.19 2.34 3.75
C ILE A 94 -8.97 1.43 3.88
N LEU A 95 -8.37 1.00 2.77
CA LEU A 95 -7.36 -0.06 2.82
C LEU A 95 -6.05 0.39 3.48
N LEU A 96 -5.51 1.54 3.09
CA LEU A 96 -4.25 2.07 3.65
C LEU A 96 -4.37 2.41 5.15
N PRO A 97 -5.44 3.08 5.63
CA PRO A 97 -5.61 3.35 7.06
C PRO A 97 -5.71 2.08 7.89
N LEU A 98 -6.53 1.10 7.46
CA LEU A 98 -6.69 -0.17 8.18
C LEU A 98 -5.40 -0.98 8.18
N PHE A 99 -4.72 -1.05 7.04
CA PHE A 99 -3.37 -1.62 6.94
C PHE A 99 -2.39 -0.95 7.88
N GLY A 100 -2.33 0.39 7.88
CA GLY A 100 -1.41 1.17 8.71
C GLY A 100 -1.66 1.01 10.20
N ILE A 101 -2.93 0.93 10.63
CA ILE A 101 -3.28 0.64 12.03
C ILE A 101 -2.78 -0.75 12.44
N GLY A 102 -3.10 -1.77 11.64
CA GLY A 102 -2.64 -3.14 11.90
C GLY A 102 -1.12 -3.25 11.95
N LEU A 103 -0.44 -2.65 10.97
CA LEU A 103 1.02 -2.67 10.87
C LEU A 103 1.68 -2.00 12.07
N ARG A 104 1.18 -0.83 12.51
CA ARG A 104 1.69 -0.16 13.71
C ARG A 104 1.50 -1.01 14.96
N LYS A 105 0.34 -1.63 15.13
CA LYS A 105 0.05 -2.52 16.27
C LYS A 105 1.08 -3.66 16.36
N VAL A 106 1.24 -4.44 15.28
CA VAL A 106 2.19 -5.57 15.28
C VAL A 106 3.63 -5.10 15.42
N HIS A 107 3.99 -3.95 14.81
CA HIS A 107 5.32 -3.37 14.93
C HIS A 107 5.67 -3.04 16.38
N TYR A 108 4.77 -2.37 17.10
CA TYR A 108 5.00 -2.00 18.50
C TYR A 108 5.13 -3.22 19.40
N LEU A 109 4.27 -4.23 19.20
CA LEU A 109 4.32 -5.47 19.98
C LEU A 109 5.60 -6.27 19.70
N ALA A 110 6.01 -6.37 18.43
CA ALA A 110 7.26 -7.04 18.06
C ALA A 110 8.48 -6.32 18.66
N LEU A 111 8.48 -4.99 18.68
CA LEU A 111 9.54 -4.20 19.30
C LEU A 111 9.60 -4.40 20.83
N GLN A 112 8.44 -4.51 21.49
CA GLN A 112 8.39 -4.79 22.93
C GLN A 112 8.90 -6.19 23.26
N ALA A 113 8.47 -7.19 22.50
CA ALA A 113 8.89 -8.57 22.66
C ALA A 113 10.41 -8.72 22.43
N ASP A 114 10.95 -8.10 21.38
CA ASP A 114 12.39 -8.09 21.09
C ASP A 114 13.20 -7.47 22.25
N LYS A 115 12.74 -6.34 22.81
CA LYS A 115 13.37 -5.73 24.00
C LYS A 115 13.32 -6.62 25.24
N LYS A 116 12.28 -7.43 25.41
CA LYS A 116 12.15 -8.41 26.51
C LYS A 116 12.90 -9.71 26.22
N GLY A 117 13.37 -9.94 25.00
CA GLY A 117 14.02 -11.16 24.56
C GLY A 117 13.11 -12.40 24.55
N THR A 118 11.81 -12.23 24.71
CA THR A 118 10.83 -13.32 24.83
C THR A 118 9.57 -12.99 24.03
N PRO A 119 8.95 -13.98 23.35
CA PRO A 119 7.65 -13.81 22.72
C PRO A 119 6.60 -13.43 23.77
N THR A 120 5.68 -12.54 23.42
CA THR A 120 4.57 -12.17 24.32
C THR A 120 3.25 -12.66 23.75
N PRO A 121 2.28 -13.08 24.59
CA PRO A 121 0.98 -13.55 24.12
C PRO A 121 0.26 -12.52 23.23
N GLU A 122 0.41 -11.23 23.54
CA GLU A 122 -0.22 -10.16 22.77
C GLU A 122 0.35 -10.05 21.34
N LEU A 123 1.64 -10.36 21.15
CA LEU A 123 2.25 -10.40 19.83
C LEU A 123 1.70 -11.56 19.02
N ASP A 124 1.56 -12.74 19.64
CA ASP A 124 1.03 -13.93 18.97
C ASP A 124 -0.43 -13.72 18.56
N ASP A 125 -1.26 -13.15 19.46
CA ASP A 125 -2.64 -12.78 19.17
C ASP A 125 -2.73 -11.75 18.02
N ALA A 126 -1.85 -10.75 18.01
CA ALA A 126 -1.83 -9.73 16.98
C ALA A 126 -1.37 -10.27 15.61
N LEU A 127 -0.47 -11.26 15.60
CA LEU A 127 -0.05 -11.93 14.36
C LEU A 127 -1.14 -12.86 13.82
N ALA A 128 -1.90 -13.50 14.71
CA ALA A 128 -3.02 -14.37 14.35
C ALA A 128 -4.18 -13.62 13.65
N ASP A 129 -4.38 -12.33 13.95
CA ASP A 129 -5.40 -11.48 13.32
C ASP A 129 -5.15 -11.27 11.81
N ASN A 130 -3.91 -11.44 11.33
CA ASN A 130 -3.51 -11.34 9.91
C ASN A 130 -3.93 -10.04 9.19
N ALA A 131 -4.44 -9.03 9.91
CA ALA A 131 -4.99 -7.82 9.30
C ALA A 131 -4.02 -7.13 8.33
N PRO A 132 -2.72 -6.93 8.65
CA PRO A 132 -1.77 -6.33 7.71
C PRO A 132 -1.55 -7.17 6.44
N LEU A 133 -1.62 -8.50 6.53
CA LEU A 133 -1.51 -9.38 5.36
C LEU A 133 -2.75 -9.26 4.47
N VAL A 134 -3.95 -9.27 5.07
CA VAL A 134 -5.21 -9.17 4.33
C VAL A 134 -5.29 -7.83 3.61
N PHE A 135 -5.13 -6.72 4.35
CA PHE A 135 -5.20 -5.38 3.73
C PHE A 135 -4.06 -5.13 2.76
N GLY A 136 -2.85 -5.62 3.05
CA GLY A 136 -1.72 -5.57 2.11
C GLY A 136 -2.01 -6.30 0.80
N THR A 137 -2.60 -7.49 0.88
CA THR A 137 -3.03 -8.27 -0.29
C THR A 137 -4.10 -7.53 -1.09
N LEU A 138 -5.10 -6.96 -0.41
CA LEU A 138 -6.15 -6.16 -1.06
C LEU A 138 -5.58 -4.91 -1.75
N ILE A 139 -4.56 -4.26 -1.18
CA ILE A 139 -3.86 -3.14 -1.82
C ILE A 139 -3.15 -3.61 -3.09
N ILE A 140 -2.45 -4.75 -3.06
CA ILE A 140 -1.79 -5.31 -4.26
C ILE A 140 -2.82 -5.63 -5.34
N ILE A 141 -3.89 -6.36 -5.00
CA ILE A 141 -4.94 -6.75 -5.95
C ILE A 141 -5.60 -5.50 -6.55
N SER A 142 -6.02 -4.55 -5.71
CA SER A 142 -6.64 -3.31 -6.19
C SER A 142 -5.69 -2.47 -7.03
N THR A 143 -4.39 -2.47 -6.74
CA THR A 143 -3.36 -1.82 -7.56
C THR A 143 -3.24 -2.46 -8.95
N LEU A 144 -3.30 -3.79 -9.02
CA LEU A 144 -3.33 -4.50 -10.31
C LEU A 144 -4.60 -4.13 -11.09
N LEU A 145 -5.76 -4.06 -10.43
CA LEU A 145 -7.02 -3.66 -11.08
C LEU A 145 -6.92 -2.25 -11.68
N VAL A 146 -6.44 -1.26 -10.93
CA VAL A 146 -6.29 0.12 -11.46
C VAL A 146 -5.25 0.23 -12.58
N THR A 147 -4.31 -0.71 -12.66
CA THR A 147 -3.32 -0.76 -13.74
C THR A 147 -3.86 -1.44 -14.99
N VAL A 148 -4.68 -2.48 -14.82
CA VAL A 148 -5.20 -3.31 -15.92
C VAL A 148 -6.44 -2.70 -16.58
N ILE A 149 -7.35 -2.11 -15.80
CA ILE A 149 -8.59 -1.48 -16.33
C ILE A 149 -8.29 -0.47 -17.47
N PRO A 150 -7.29 0.43 -17.35
CA PRO A 150 -6.94 1.36 -18.42
C PRO A 150 -6.25 0.74 -19.64
N ILE A 151 -5.79 -0.52 -19.57
CA ILE A 151 -5.22 -1.23 -20.74
C ILE A 151 -6.36 -1.68 -21.65
N PHE A 152 -7.41 -2.22 -21.06
CA PHE A 152 -8.54 -2.79 -21.78
C PHE A 152 -9.60 -1.76 -22.20
N LYS A 153 -9.32 -0.44 -22.01
CA LYS A 153 -10.21 0.72 -22.23
C LYS A 153 -11.51 0.41 -23.00
N PRO A 154 -12.58 -0.05 -22.35
CA PRO A 154 -13.85 -0.15 -23.03
C PRO A 154 -14.69 1.06 -22.62
N PHE A 155 -15.01 1.89 -23.62
CA PHE A 155 -15.88 3.08 -23.58
C PHE A 155 -15.25 4.33 -22.94
#